data_AF-A0ABD5N329-F1
#
_entry.id   AF-A0ABD5N329-F1
#
_cell.length_a   1.000
_cell.length_b   1.000
_cell.length_c   1.000
_cell.angle_alpha   90.00
_cell.angle_beta   90.00
_cell.angle_gamma   90.00
#
_symmetry.space_group_name_H-M   'P 1'
#
loop_
_entity.id
_entity.type
_entity.pdbx_description
1 polymer ?
#
loop_
_entity_poly.entity_id
_entity_poly.type
_entity_poly.pdbx_seq_one_letter_code
_entity_poly.pdbx_strand_id
1 'polypeptide(L)'
;MKKIIVILVTLLMICSMVPFISAQDENDSPVVEDPTGEEPEVEIPEEIEEEAGVTPDSVFWGLERAIERIDLALTFNKAEKAKKGLAHAKERLMEVQVMIAEKKLTQAQKAQEEHDEDIEEAQENIAEIEEEGDEDELEDLVEIEKEIKEHAALVERVNELKLKTKNLSAEQQLQIRNMVNSMNQTAEKMQIEVMQKKDSVKVKIKAEKGMSDEEIEALEEEIKSVSGEDSEVKIIGKGKTKDKDKDDNETEDESEDGEEDDSDNDDLDEEGSDDKDKNKGKGSGKEKGDPEEDDEDSDESDDEDEDESEDDEEDDS
;
A
#
# COMPACT_ATOMS: atom_id res chain seq x y z
N MET A 1 1.85 -34.92 -21.33
CA MET A 1 3.11 -34.32 -20.84
C MET A 1 4.19 -34.13 -21.92
N LYS A 2 4.60 -35.15 -22.70
CA LYS A 2 5.67 -34.99 -23.73
C LYS A 2 5.35 -34.04 -24.91
N LYS A 3 4.06 -33.76 -25.18
CA LYS A 3 3.64 -32.88 -26.28
C LYS A 3 3.58 -31.39 -25.91
N ILE A 4 3.52 -31.06 -24.61
CA ILE A 4 3.48 -29.67 -24.13
C ILE A 4 4.89 -29.07 -24.11
N ILE A 5 5.91 -29.87 -23.80
CA ILE A 5 7.32 -29.45 -23.79
C ILE A 5 7.83 -29.03 -25.18
N VAL A 6 7.28 -29.61 -26.26
CA VAL A 6 7.71 -29.28 -27.63
C VAL A 6 7.24 -27.90 -28.07
N ILE A 7 6.08 -27.43 -27.60
CA ILE A 7 5.52 -26.13 -28.02
C ILE A 7 6.29 -24.96 -27.39
N LEU A 8 6.71 -25.09 -26.12
CA LEU A 8 7.44 -24.06 -25.39
C LEU A 8 8.87 -23.83 -25.94
N VAL A 9 9.51 -24.89 -26.48
CA VAL A 9 10.84 -24.79 -27.12
C VAL A 9 10.76 -24.12 -28.51
N THR A 10 9.67 -24.29 -29.27
CA THR A 10 9.50 -23.61 -30.56
C THR A 10 9.14 -22.13 -30.43
N LEU A 11 8.45 -21.71 -29.37
CA LEU A 11 8.10 -20.29 -29.16
C LEU A 11 9.34 -19.44 -28.81
N LEU A 12 10.35 -20.03 -28.16
CA LEU A 12 11.60 -19.35 -27.76
C LEU A 12 12.55 -19.02 -28.94
N MET A 13 12.31 -19.56 -30.15
CA MET A 13 13.20 -19.41 -31.31
C MET A 13 12.85 -18.25 -32.26
N ILE A 14 11.73 -17.54 -32.07
CA ILE A 14 11.22 -16.56 -33.06
C ILE A 14 11.58 -15.09 -32.71
N CYS A 15 12.12 -14.78 -31.53
CA CYS A 15 12.42 -13.39 -31.11
C CYS A 15 13.77 -12.80 -31.58
N SER A 16 14.52 -13.42 -32.50
CA SER A 16 15.93 -13.04 -32.75
C SER A 16 16.21 -12.02 -33.86
N MET A 17 15.22 -11.34 -34.44
CA MET A 17 15.50 -10.37 -35.52
C MET A 17 14.58 -9.14 -35.51
N VAL A 18 14.81 -8.20 -34.57
CA VAL A 18 14.38 -6.80 -34.76
C VAL A 18 15.63 -5.93 -34.92
N PRO A 19 15.86 -5.30 -36.08
CA PRO A 19 16.99 -4.40 -36.27
C PRO A 19 16.80 -3.14 -35.43
N PHE A 20 17.74 -2.89 -34.52
CA PHE A 20 17.84 -1.65 -33.74
C PHE A 20 18.30 -0.52 -34.68
N ILE A 21 17.39 0.38 -35.03
CA ILE A 21 17.69 1.61 -35.78
C ILE A 21 17.93 2.72 -34.75
N SER A 22 19.18 3.05 -34.47
CA SER A 22 19.53 4.26 -33.74
C SER A 22 19.50 5.46 -34.67
N ALA A 23 18.57 6.39 -34.45
CA ALA A 23 18.65 7.74 -34.97
C ALA A 23 19.58 8.55 -34.06
N GLN A 24 20.73 8.94 -34.60
CA GLN A 24 21.69 9.82 -33.93
C GLN A 24 21.39 11.25 -34.39
N ASP A 25 20.74 12.04 -33.53
CA ASP A 25 20.46 13.45 -33.76
C ASP A 25 21.63 14.28 -33.20
N GLU A 26 22.47 14.81 -34.08
CA GLU A 26 23.58 15.70 -33.73
C GLU A 26 23.05 17.13 -33.52
N ASN A 27 22.57 17.43 -32.32
CA ASN A 27 22.28 18.80 -31.90
C ASN A 27 23.41 19.31 -30.98
N ASP A 28 24.38 19.98 -31.59
CA ASP A 28 25.54 20.61 -30.95
C ASP A 28 25.09 21.91 -30.24
N SER A 29 24.66 21.79 -28.98
CA SER A 29 24.37 22.93 -28.11
C SER A 29 25.62 23.36 -27.32
N PRO A 30 25.85 24.66 -27.14
CA PRO A 30 27.03 25.18 -26.45
C PRO A 30 27.08 24.69 -25.00
N VAL A 31 28.15 23.95 -24.69
CA VAL A 31 28.51 23.52 -23.34
C VAL A 31 28.74 24.78 -22.48
N VAL A 32 27.74 25.12 -21.68
CA VAL A 32 27.89 26.04 -20.56
C VAL A 32 28.64 25.25 -19.48
N GLU A 33 29.89 25.61 -19.24
CA GLU A 33 30.69 25.04 -18.14
C GLU A 33 30.05 25.48 -16.81
N ASP A 34 29.16 24.64 -16.31
CA ASP A 34 28.50 24.78 -15.01
C ASP A 34 29.57 24.66 -13.90
N PRO A 35 29.71 25.64 -13.00
CA PRO A 35 30.63 25.56 -11.88
C PRO A 35 30.35 24.27 -11.09
N THR A 36 31.32 23.37 -11.14
CA THR A 36 31.37 22.09 -10.44
C THR A 36 31.39 22.31 -8.93
N GLY A 37 30.25 22.74 -8.38
CA GLY A 37 29.96 22.68 -6.96
C GLY A 37 29.60 21.24 -6.66
N GLU A 38 30.46 20.56 -5.90
CA GLU A 38 30.17 19.24 -5.34
C GLU A 38 28.83 19.35 -4.60
N GLU A 39 27.76 18.80 -5.19
CA GLU A 39 26.48 18.73 -4.50
C GLU A 39 26.70 17.86 -3.25
N PRO A 40 26.17 18.28 -2.09
CA PRO A 40 26.29 17.48 -0.88
C PRO A 40 25.59 16.13 -1.11
N GLU A 41 26.38 15.07 -1.14
CA GLU A 41 25.92 13.69 -1.20
C GLU A 41 25.14 13.39 0.09
N VAL A 42 23.89 12.98 -0.05
CA VAL A 42 23.06 12.57 1.08
C VAL A 42 23.50 11.17 1.46
N GLU A 43 24.18 11.02 2.60
CA GLU A 43 24.55 9.70 3.12
C GLU A 43 23.27 8.90 3.43
N ILE A 44 22.97 7.91 2.59
CA ILE A 44 21.94 6.90 2.85
C ILE A 44 22.53 5.93 3.88
N PRO A 45 21.81 5.58 4.95
CA PRO A 45 22.23 4.49 5.82
C PRO A 45 22.47 3.21 5.01
N GLU A 46 23.65 2.60 5.14
CA GLU A 46 24.07 1.37 4.43
C GLU A 46 23.01 0.25 4.54
N GLU A 47 22.31 0.17 5.68
CA GLU A 47 21.21 -0.77 5.92
C GLU A 47 20.05 -0.63 4.91
N ILE A 48 19.74 0.59 4.47
CA ILE A 48 18.67 0.84 3.49
C ILE A 48 19.09 0.37 2.10
N GLU A 49 20.36 0.54 1.73
CA GLU A 49 20.89 0.09 0.45
C GLU A 49 20.96 -1.43 0.35
N GLU A 50 21.32 -2.11 1.45
CA GLU A 50 21.35 -3.57 1.50
C GLU A 50 19.95 -4.19 1.43
N GLU A 51 18.95 -3.55 2.05
CA GLU A 51 17.56 -4.02 2.06
C GLU A 51 16.83 -3.77 0.73
N ALA A 52 17.22 -2.77 -0.07
CA ALA A 52 16.54 -2.40 -1.32
C ALA A 52 16.74 -3.37 -2.49
N GLY A 53 17.63 -4.36 -2.35
CA GLY A 53 17.82 -5.39 -3.37
C GLY A 53 18.27 -4.83 -4.74
N VAL A 54 17.61 -5.28 -5.80
CA VAL A 54 17.86 -4.78 -7.16
C VAL A 54 16.96 -3.59 -7.41
N THR A 55 17.50 -2.45 -7.83
CA THR A 55 16.71 -1.22 -8.07
C THR A 55 16.20 -1.09 -9.52
N PRO A 56 15.17 -0.27 -9.80
CA PRO A 56 14.54 -0.17 -11.12
C PRO A 56 15.41 0.33 -12.27
N ASP A 57 16.59 0.87 -11.97
CA ASP A 57 17.60 1.29 -12.96
C ASP A 57 18.49 0.13 -13.44
N SER A 58 18.43 -1.02 -12.77
CA SER A 58 19.15 -2.23 -13.16
C SER A 58 18.38 -3.05 -14.21
N VAL A 59 19.11 -3.62 -15.18
CA VAL A 59 18.55 -4.56 -16.16
C VAL A 59 18.03 -5.85 -15.50
N PHE A 60 18.58 -6.20 -14.33
CA PHE A 60 18.17 -7.40 -13.59
C PHE A 60 16.87 -7.20 -12.80
N TRP A 61 16.39 -5.97 -12.64
CA TRP A 61 15.17 -5.69 -11.89
C TRP A 61 13.94 -6.39 -12.49
N GLY A 62 13.82 -6.39 -13.82
CA GLY A 62 12.75 -7.11 -14.50
C GLY A 62 12.85 -8.64 -14.37
N LEU A 63 14.06 -9.18 -14.12
CA LEU A 63 14.24 -10.60 -13.82
C LEU A 63 13.81 -10.92 -12.39
N GLU A 64 14.16 -10.06 -11.42
CA GLU A 64 13.71 -10.18 -10.03
C GLU A 64 12.18 -10.21 -9.96
N ARG A 65 11.52 -9.21 -10.55
CA ARG A 65 10.04 -9.15 -10.65
C ARG A 65 9.44 -10.40 -11.28
N ALA A 66 10.09 -10.98 -12.30
CA ALA A 66 9.60 -12.21 -12.92
C ALA A 66 9.71 -13.42 -11.98
N ILE A 67 10.75 -13.49 -11.16
CA ILE A 67 10.96 -14.57 -10.17
C ILE A 67 9.94 -14.43 -9.04
N GLU A 68 9.75 -13.23 -8.51
CA GLU A 68 8.75 -12.91 -7.49
C GLU A 68 7.33 -13.31 -7.92
N ARG A 69 6.93 -12.97 -9.15
CA ARG A 69 5.62 -13.37 -9.72
C ARG A 69 5.49 -14.88 -9.87
N ILE A 70 6.57 -15.59 -10.22
CA ILE A 70 6.58 -17.06 -10.27
C ILE A 70 6.44 -17.63 -8.85
N ASP A 71 7.13 -17.07 -7.88
CA ASP A 71 7.07 -17.51 -6.49
C ASP A 71 5.65 -17.33 -5.90
N LEU A 72 5.02 -16.17 -6.15
CA LEU A 72 3.62 -15.93 -5.81
C LEU A 72 2.69 -16.93 -6.52
N ALA A 73 2.87 -17.16 -7.82
CA ALA A 73 2.04 -18.10 -8.57
C ALA A 73 2.18 -19.57 -8.10
N LEU A 74 3.30 -19.93 -7.48
CA LEU A 74 3.54 -21.25 -6.89
C LEU A 74 3.11 -21.35 -5.42
N THR A 75 2.67 -20.25 -4.81
CA THR A 75 2.18 -20.19 -3.44
C THR A 75 0.67 -20.39 -3.43
N PHE A 76 0.21 -21.51 -2.86
CA PHE A 76 -1.21 -21.90 -2.91
C PHE A 76 -2.02 -21.39 -1.72
N ASN A 77 -1.39 -21.27 -0.54
CA ASN A 77 -2.06 -20.77 0.65
C ASN A 77 -2.23 -19.25 0.54
N LYS A 78 -3.44 -18.75 0.82
CA LYS A 78 -3.80 -17.32 0.67
C LYS A 78 -3.09 -16.42 1.67
N ALA A 79 -2.96 -16.86 2.91
CA ALA A 79 -2.21 -16.12 3.92
C ALA A 79 -0.72 -16.04 3.58
N GLU A 80 -0.08 -17.14 3.18
CA GLU A 80 1.32 -17.12 2.72
C GLU A 80 1.48 -16.23 1.48
N LYS A 81 0.52 -16.24 0.56
CA LYS A 81 0.57 -15.41 -0.64
C LYS A 81 0.43 -13.92 -0.29
N ALA A 82 -0.44 -13.57 0.66
CA ALA A 82 -0.55 -12.23 1.20
C ALA A 82 0.75 -11.75 1.88
N LYS A 83 1.35 -12.60 2.73
CA LYS A 83 2.63 -12.32 3.40
C LYS A 83 3.76 -12.08 2.39
N LYS A 84 3.84 -12.89 1.33
CA LYS A 84 4.81 -12.67 0.23
C LYS A 84 4.56 -11.38 -0.55
N GLY A 85 3.29 -11.06 -0.86
CA GLY A 85 2.94 -9.79 -1.49
C GLY A 85 3.37 -8.59 -0.64
N LEU A 86 3.13 -8.65 0.68
CA LEU A 86 3.62 -7.65 1.63
C LEU A 86 5.15 -7.57 1.66
N ALA A 87 5.86 -8.69 1.62
CA ALA A 87 7.32 -8.71 1.55
C ALA A 87 7.86 -8.02 0.29
N HIS A 88 7.28 -8.31 -0.88
CA HIS A 88 7.65 -7.63 -2.14
C HIS A 88 7.34 -6.13 -2.07
N ALA A 89 6.18 -5.74 -1.54
CA ALA A 89 5.85 -4.33 -1.32
C ALA A 89 6.84 -3.63 -0.38
N LYS A 90 7.30 -4.29 0.69
CA LYS A 90 8.37 -3.77 1.56
C LYS A 90 9.67 -3.54 0.77
N GLU A 91 10.07 -4.46 -0.09
CA GLU A 91 11.25 -4.28 -0.97
C GLU A 91 11.07 -3.08 -1.90
N ARG A 92 9.91 -2.95 -2.55
CA ARG A 92 9.60 -1.79 -3.40
C ARG A 92 9.65 -0.47 -2.61
N LEU A 93 9.20 -0.43 -1.34
CA LEU A 93 9.37 0.76 -0.48
C LEU A 93 10.84 1.12 -0.28
N MET A 94 11.71 0.13 -0.07
CA MET A 94 13.14 0.36 0.09
C MET A 94 13.77 0.89 -1.20
N GLU A 95 13.36 0.37 -2.37
CA GLU A 95 13.74 0.93 -3.67
C GLU A 95 13.28 2.39 -3.81
N VAL A 96 12.05 2.73 -3.42
CA VAL A 96 11.54 4.12 -3.41
C VAL A 96 12.44 5.02 -2.56
N GLN A 97 12.86 4.57 -1.37
CA GLN A 97 13.74 5.33 -0.47
C GLN A 97 15.09 5.63 -1.13
N VAL A 98 15.74 4.61 -1.69
CA VAL A 98 17.04 4.75 -2.36
C VAL A 98 16.90 5.70 -3.57
N MET A 99 15.89 5.49 -4.43
CA MET A 99 15.69 6.33 -5.60
C MET A 99 15.36 7.80 -5.25
N ILE A 100 14.62 8.05 -4.16
CA ILE A 100 14.37 9.43 -3.68
C ILE A 100 15.67 10.09 -3.22
N ALA A 101 16.50 9.37 -2.44
CA ALA A 101 17.76 9.88 -1.94
C ALA A 101 18.75 10.19 -3.08
N GLU A 102 18.75 9.37 -4.13
CA GLU A 102 19.52 9.59 -5.36
C GLU A 102 18.88 10.62 -6.32
N LYS A 103 17.75 11.25 -5.94
CA LYS A 103 16.97 12.20 -6.76
C LYS A 103 16.46 11.61 -8.10
N LYS A 104 16.37 10.28 -8.22
CA LYS A 104 15.86 9.55 -9.39
C LYS A 104 14.34 9.37 -9.32
N LEU A 105 13.58 10.47 -9.37
CA LEU A 105 12.13 10.42 -9.08
C LEU A 105 11.29 9.61 -10.08
N THR A 106 11.72 9.48 -11.33
CA THR A 106 11.04 8.62 -12.30
C THR A 106 11.14 7.15 -11.89
N GLN A 107 12.30 6.73 -11.39
CA GLN A 107 12.52 5.37 -10.90
C GLN A 107 11.81 5.15 -9.56
N ALA A 108 11.81 6.16 -8.68
CA ALA A 108 11.03 6.12 -7.45
C ALA A 108 9.54 5.94 -7.73
N GLN A 109 8.99 6.70 -8.69
CA GLN A 109 7.59 6.55 -9.10
C GLN A 109 7.32 5.15 -9.66
N LYS A 110 8.21 4.62 -10.49
CA LYS A 110 8.08 3.26 -11.02
C LYS A 110 8.07 2.19 -9.90
N ALA A 111 8.96 2.31 -8.91
CA ALA A 111 8.95 1.42 -7.76
C ALA A 111 7.67 1.58 -6.93
N GLN A 112 7.15 2.80 -6.81
CA GLN A 112 5.88 3.07 -6.12
C GLN A 112 4.67 2.49 -6.86
N GLU A 113 4.65 2.49 -8.19
CA GLU A 113 3.60 1.85 -8.98
C GLU A 113 3.58 0.32 -8.76
N GLU A 114 4.75 -0.34 -8.79
CA GLU A 114 4.82 -1.78 -8.49
C GLU A 114 4.53 -2.10 -7.02
N HIS A 115 4.90 -1.21 -6.09
CA HIS A 115 4.48 -1.31 -4.70
C HIS A 115 2.96 -1.37 -4.59
N ASP A 116 2.25 -0.48 -5.29
CA ASP A 116 0.80 -0.45 -5.26
C ASP A 116 0.19 -1.74 -5.85
N GLU A 117 0.79 -2.30 -6.91
CA GLU A 117 0.39 -3.61 -7.47
C GLU A 117 0.59 -4.74 -6.46
N ASP A 118 1.75 -4.81 -5.79
CA ASP A 118 2.06 -5.84 -4.81
C ASP A 118 1.11 -5.76 -3.59
N ILE A 119 0.70 -4.55 -3.20
CA ILE A 119 -0.28 -4.29 -2.13
C ILE A 119 -1.70 -4.68 -2.55
N GLU A 120 -2.09 -4.37 -3.79
CA GLU A 120 -3.39 -4.80 -4.32
C GLU A 120 -3.51 -6.32 -4.34
N GLU A 121 -2.48 -7.03 -4.80
CA GLU A 121 -2.45 -8.50 -4.76
C GLU A 121 -2.48 -9.02 -3.31
N ALA A 122 -1.76 -8.39 -2.37
CA ALA A 122 -1.82 -8.77 -0.96
C ALA A 122 -3.24 -8.59 -0.38
N GLN A 123 -3.91 -7.48 -0.69
CA GLN A 123 -5.30 -7.21 -0.29
C GLN A 123 -6.26 -8.26 -0.84
N GLU A 124 -6.18 -8.57 -2.13
CA GLU A 124 -7.00 -9.62 -2.76
C GLU A 124 -6.81 -10.97 -2.05
N ASN A 125 -5.57 -11.35 -1.73
CA ASN A 125 -5.32 -12.59 -1.03
C ASN A 125 -5.85 -12.58 0.42
N ILE A 126 -5.79 -11.45 1.14
CA ILE A 126 -6.40 -11.31 2.47
C ILE A 126 -7.93 -11.46 2.40
N ALA A 127 -8.56 -10.84 1.39
CA ALA A 127 -10.00 -10.96 1.18
C ALA A 127 -10.44 -12.42 0.92
N GLU A 128 -9.57 -13.20 0.27
CA GLU A 128 -9.77 -14.60 -0.07
C GLU A 128 -9.35 -15.59 1.02
N ILE A 129 -8.78 -15.15 2.15
CA ILE A 129 -8.56 -16.02 3.30
C ILE A 129 -9.91 -16.58 3.76
N GLU A 130 -9.93 -17.92 3.85
CA GLU A 130 -11.09 -18.67 4.32
C GLU A 130 -11.42 -18.25 5.76
N GLU A 131 -12.69 -18.38 6.09
CA GLU A 131 -13.17 -18.04 7.41
C GLU A 131 -13.95 -19.25 7.91
N GLU A 132 -13.26 -20.39 8.03
CA GLU A 132 -13.82 -21.63 8.56
C GLU A 132 -13.93 -21.56 10.09
N GLY A 133 -13.28 -20.59 10.75
CA GLY A 133 -13.35 -20.45 12.20
C GLY A 133 -12.29 -21.31 12.92
N ASP A 134 -11.16 -21.50 12.26
CA ASP A 134 -10.03 -22.26 12.79
C ASP A 134 -9.01 -21.35 13.50
N GLU A 135 -8.27 -21.93 14.45
CA GLU A 135 -7.22 -21.23 15.19
C GLU A 135 -6.05 -20.81 14.27
N ASP A 136 -5.71 -21.67 13.30
CA ASP A 136 -4.65 -21.43 12.33
C ASP A 136 -4.94 -20.19 11.45
N GLU A 137 -6.21 -19.96 11.09
CA GLU A 137 -6.63 -18.76 10.33
C GLU A 137 -6.43 -17.47 11.15
N LEU A 138 -6.72 -17.54 12.45
CA LEU A 138 -6.49 -16.41 13.35
C LEU A 138 -4.99 -16.14 13.52
N GLU A 139 -4.16 -17.19 13.61
CA GLU A 139 -2.70 -17.07 13.64
C GLU A 139 -2.17 -16.38 12.38
N ASP A 140 -2.57 -16.84 11.21
CA ASP A 140 -2.19 -16.25 9.93
C ASP A 140 -2.57 -14.76 9.83
N LEU A 141 -3.77 -14.38 10.27
CA LEU A 141 -4.22 -12.98 10.24
C LEU A 141 -3.46 -12.09 11.24
N VAL A 142 -3.06 -12.62 12.39
CA VAL A 142 -2.21 -11.89 13.35
C VAL A 142 -0.81 -11.67 12.76
N GLU A 143 -0.23 -12.66 12.10
CA GLU A 143 1.06 -12.50 11.40
C GLU A 143 0.98 -11.45 10.30
N ILE A 144 -0.08 -11.46 9.48
CA ILE A 144 -0.30 -10.46 8.43
C ILE A 144 -0.47 -9.06 9.04
N GLU A 145 -1.22 -8.92 10.15
CA GLU A 145 -1.36 -7.64 10.85
C GLU A 145 -0.01 -7.09 11.31
N LYS A 146 0.84 -7.95 11.87
CA LYS A 146 2.22 -7.59 12.26
C LYS A 146 3.02 -7.11 11.04
N GLU A 147 2.96 -7.82 9.92
CA GLU A 147 3.68 -7.43 8.71
C GLU A 147 3.20 -6.08 8.15
N ILE A 148 1.89 -5.80 8.22
CA ILE A 148 1.30 -4.50 7.85
C ILE A 148 1.80 -3.39 8.77
N LYS A 149 1.89 -3.62 10.09
CA LYS A 149 2.44 -2.62 11.04
C LYS A 149 3.89 -2.29 10.73
N GLU A 150 4.70 -3.31 10.44
CA GLU A 150 6.09 -3.11 10.01
C GLU A 150 6.15 -2.31 8.70
N HIS A 151 5.33 -2.66 7.71
CA HIS A 151 5.23 -1.94 6.44
C HIS A 151 4.84 -0.46 6.65
N ALA A 152 3.82 -0.17 7.47
CA ALA A 152 3.42 1.19 7.80
C ALA A 152 4.57 1.99 8.45
N ALA A 153 5.36 1.34 9.32
CA ALA A 153 6.55 1.97 9.89
C ALA A 153 7.61 2.31 8.83
N LEU A 154 7.76 1.47 7.79
CA LEU A 154 8.63 1.76 6.65
C LEU A 154 8.14 2.96 5.84
N VAL A 155 6.82 3.08 5.61
CA VAL A 155 6.26 4.23 4.89
C VAL A 155 6.56 5.54 5.64
N GLU A 156 6.47 5.54 6.98
CA GLU A 156 6.88 6.70 7.78
C GLU A 156 8.38 7.03 7.63
N ARG A 157 9.27 6.02 7.46
CA ARG A 157 10.68 6.29 7.13
C ARG A 157 10.82 7.03 5.79
N VAL A 158 10.03 6.67 4.77
CA VAL A 158 10.01 7.41 3.48
C VAL A 158 9.59 8.86 3.70
N ASN A 159 8.57 9.08 4.55
CA ASN A 159 8.08 10.40 4.90
C ASN A 159 9.16 11.25 5.61
N GLU A 160 10.00 10.65 6.45
CA GLU A 160 11.13 11.35 7.08
C GLU A 160 12.23 11.76 6.07
N LEU A 161 12.50 10.94 5.05
CA LEU A 161 13.51 11.26 4.02
C LEU A 161 13.17 12.52 3.24
N LYS A 162 11.86 12.77 3.02
CA LYS A 162 11.36 14.03 2.43
C LYS A 162 11.84 15.27 3.20
N LEU A 163 12.02 15.17 4.51
CA LEU A 163 12.48 16.30 5.35
C LEU A 163 14.00 16.47 5.32
N LYS A 164 14.74 15.39 5.08
CA LYS A 164 16.22 15.37 5.11
C LYS A 164 16.83 15.73 3.76
N THR A 165 16.13 15.46 2.66
CA THR A 165 16.62 15.70 1.29
C THR A 165 16.58 17.20 0.97
N LYS A 166 17.70 17.89 1.20
CA LYS A 166 17.85 19.32 0.86
C LYS A 166 17.91 19.49 -0.67
N ASN A 167 17.47 20.64 -1.15
CA ASN A 167 17.56 21.07 -2.57
C ASN A 167 16.58 20.39 -3.56
N LEU A 168 15.50 19.77 -3.09
CA LEU A 168 14.41 19.35 -3.98
C LEU A 168 13.57 20.56 -4.42
N SER A 169 13.19 20.60 -5.70
CA SER A 169 12.25 21.61 -6.21
C SER A 169 10.87 21.44 -5.57
N ALA A 170 10.04 22.50 -5.61
CA ALA A 170 8.67 22.43 -5.08
C ALA A 170 7.83 21.33 -5.78
N GLU A 171 8.08 21.08 -7.06
CA GLU A 171 7.43 20.03 -7.85
C GLU A 171 7.89 18.64 -7.40
N GLN A 172 9.20 18.44 -7.21
CA GLN A 172 9.77 17.20 -6.70
C GLN A 172 9.24 16.85 -5.29
N GLN A 173 9.16 17.85 -4.40
CA GLN A 173 8.60 17.67 -3.07
C GLN A 173 7.10 17.30 -3.11
N LEU A 174 6.35 17.85 -4.08
CA LEU A 174 4.95 17.51 -4.27
C LEU A 174 4.80 16.08 -4.80
N GLN A 175 5.64 15.66 -5.74
CA GLN A 175 5.65 14.29 -6.26
C GLN A 175 5.93 13.28 -5.13
N ILE A 176 6.97 13.52 -4.32
CA ILE A 176 7.27 12.67 -3.16
C ILE A 176 6.12 12.66 -2.15
N ARG A 177 5.49 13.81 -1.88
CA ARG A 177 4.32 13.89 -1.00
C ARG A 177 3.18 13.01 -1.53
N ASN A 178 2.91 13.04 -2.83
CA ASN A 178 1.84 12.26 -3.43
C ASN A 178 2.13 10.76 -3.34
N MET A 179 3.37 10.34 -3.62
CA MET A 179 3.81 8.95 -3.45
C MET A 179 3.60 8.49 -2.00
N VAL A 180 4.12 9.23 -1.01
CA VAL A 180 3.98 8.89 0.42
C VAL A 180 2.52 8.83 0.86
N ASN A 181 1.70 9.80 0.41
CA ASN A 181 0.28 9.80 0.73
C ASN A 181 -0.44 8.58 0.16
N SER A 182 -0.12 8.15 -1.07
CA SER A 182 -0.68 6.93 -1.67
C SER A 182 -0.32 5.70 -0.81
N MET A 183 0.95 5.56 -0.46
CA MET A 183 1.45 4.43 0.34
C MET A 183 0.85 4.39 1.75
N ASN A 184 0.62 5.55 2.38
CA ASN A 184 -0.08 5.63 3.66
C ASN A 184 -1.55 5.19 3.53
N GLN A 185 -2.26 5.65 2.48
CA GLN A 185 -3.65 5.27 2.26
C GLN A 185 -3.81 3.77 2.00
N THR A 186 -2.89 3.15 1.26
CA THR A 186 -2.94 1.72 1.00
C THR A 186 -2.62 0.89 2.25
N ALA A 187 -1.64 1.32 3.07
CA ALA A 187 -1.36 0.70 4.37
C ALA A 187 -2.55 0.78 5.34
N GLU A 188 -3.20 1.94 5.45
CA GLU A 188 -4.42 2.11 6.26
C GLU A 188 -5.56 1.19 5.78
N LYS A 189 -5.76 1.10 4.45
CA LYS A 189 -6.79 0.23 3.87
C LYS A 189 -6.53 -1.24 4.20
N MET A 190 -5.29 -1.72 4.04
CA MET A 190 -4.91 -3.09 4.42
C MET A 190 -5.15 -3.35 5.91
N GLN A 191 -4.79 -2.40 6.77
CA GLN A 191 -4.99 -2.55 8.21
C GLN A 191 -6.47 -2.70 8.56
N ILE A 192 -7.34 -1.93 7.91
CA ILE A 192 -8.80 -2.06 8.09
C ILE A 192 -9.29 -3.44 7.63
N GLU A 193 -8.83 -3.90 6.47
CA GLU A 193 -9.25 -5.18 5.88
C GLU A 193 -8.82 -6.38 6.73
N VAL A 194 -7.57 -6.42 7.21
CA VAL A 194 -7.09 -7.50 8.09
C VAL A 194 -7.84 -7.48 9.43
N MET A 195 -8.16 -6.31 9.99
CA MET A 195 -8.95 -6.21 11.23
C MET A 195 -10.37 -6.77 11.03
N GLN A 196 -11.03 -6.43 9.91
CA GLN A 196 -12.36 -6.94 9.60
C GLN A 196 -12.38 -8.47 9.43
N LYS A 197 -11.39 -9.02 8.74
CA LYS A 197 -11.23 -10.47 8.58
C LYS A 197 -10.97 -11.16 9.91
N LYS A 198 -10.07 -10.61 10.72
CA LYS A 198 -9.76 -11.13 12.06
C LYS A 198 -10.99 -11.15 12.96
N ASP A 199 -11.77 -10.08 12.97
CA ASP A 199 -13.02 -10.02 13.74
C ASP A 199 -14.05 -11.06 13.27
N SER A 200 -14.16 -11.29 11.95
CA SER A 200 -15.04 -12.34 11.40
C SER A 200 -14.61 -13.73 11.87
N VAL A 201 -13.32 -14.06 11.77
CA VAL A 201 -12.76 -15.34 12.21
C VAL A 201 -12.96 -15.53 13.72
N LYS A 202 -12.69 -14.50 14.54
CA LYS A 202 -12.97 -14.53 15.99
C LYS A 202 -14.43 -14.88 16.30
N VAL A 203 -15.38 -14.27 15.59
CA VAL A 203 -16.82 -14.55 15.79
C VAL A 203 -17.14 -16.00 15.46
N LYS A 204 -16.55 -16.57 14.41
CA LYS A 204 -16.76 -17.97 14.02
C LYS A 204 -16.15 -18.94 15.04
N ILE A 205 -14.92 -18.72 15.48
CA ILE A 205 -14.29 -19.51 16.55
C ILE A 205 -15.18 -19.52 17.80
N LYS A 206 -15.72 -18.37 18.22
CA LYS A 206 -16.65 -18.28 19.37
C LYS A 206 -17.89 -19.15 19.15
N ALA A 207 -18.50 -19.06 17.97
CA ALA A 207 -19.72 -19.79 17.64
C ALA A 207 -19.51 -21.30 17.58
N GLU A 208 -18.39 -21.76 17.02
CA GLU A 208 -18.12 -23.18 16.79
C GLU A 208 -17.52 -23.88 17.99
N LYS A 209 -16.59 -23.23 18.69
CA LYS A 209 -15.88 -23.81 19.85
C LYS A 209 -16.53 -23.45 21.18
N GLY A 210 -17.49 -22.52 21.19
CA GLY A 210 -18.17 -22.07 22.41
C GLY A 210 -17.27 -21.27 23.36
N MET A 211 -16.24 -20.63 22.82
CA MET A 211 -15.29 -19.80 23.58
C MET A 211 -15.92 -18.46 23.97
N SER A 212 -15.55 -17.93 25.14
CA SER A 212 -15.94 -16.58 25.55
C SER A 212 -15.10 -15.51 24.86
N ASP A 213 -15.52 -14.24 24.97
CA ASP A 213 -14.73 -13.11 24.47
C ASP A 213 -13.34 -13.08 25.12
N GLU A 214 -13.24 -13.35 26.42
CA GLU A 214 -11.98 -13.38 27.16
C GLU A 214 -11.05 -14.53 26.73
N GLU A 215 -11.60 -15.70 26.41
CA GLU A 215 -10.81 -16.84 25.92
C GLU A 215 -10.23 -16.55 24.53
N ILE A 216 -10.96 -15.84 23.67
CA ILE A 216 -10.50 -15.45 22.34
C ILE A 216 -9.44 -14.36 22.38
N GLU A 217 -9.61 -13.35 23.23
CA GLU A 217 -8.57 -12.34 23.42
C GLU A 217 -7.30 -12.97 24.03
N ALA A 218 -7.44 -13.92 24.95
CA ALA A 218 -6.29 -14.66 25.48
C ALA A 218 -5.58 -15.50 24.42
N LEU A 219 -6.33 -16.14 23.52
CA LEU A 219 -5.79 -16.88 22.37
C LEU A 219 -5.04 -15.95 21.41
N GLU A 220 -5.60 -14.79 21.06
CA GLU A 220 -4.91 -13.83 20.20
C GLU A 220 -3.61 -13.32 20.84
N GLU A 221 -3.63 -12.99 22.12
CA GLU A 221 -2.42 -12.55 22.83
C GLU A 221 -1.38 -13.68 22.94
N GLU A 222 -1.81 -14.93 23.12
CA GLU A 222 -0.91 -16.10 23.05
C GLU A 222 -0.24 -16.17 21.67
N ILE A 223 -1.01 -16.05 20.59
CA ILE A 223 -0.50 -16.03 19.21
C ILE A 223 0.50 -14.88 19.00
N LYS A 224 0.17 -13.65 19.41
CA LYS A 224 1.09 -12.48 19.31
C LYS A 224 2.40 -12.70 20.06
N SER A 225 2.33 -13.34 21.23
CA SER A 225 3.51 -13.64 22.03
C SER A 225 4.42 -14.68 21.36
N VAL A 226 3.83 -15.66 20.66
CA VAL A 226 4.55 -16.72 19.92
C VAL A 226 5.14 -16.18 18.62
N SER A 227 4.41 -15.34 17.89
CA SER A 227 4.87 -14.67 16.67
C SER A 227 5.94 -13.60 16.94
N GLY A 228 6.23 -13.31 18.20
CA GLY A 228 7.27 -12.39 18.65
C GLY A 228 6.90 -10.92 18.46
N GLU A 229 5.62 -10.58 18.36
CA GLU A 229 5.15 -9.19 18.22
C GLU A 229 5.51 -8.35 19.47
N ASP A 230 5.62 -8.98 20.65
CA ASP A 230 6.08 -8.35 21.90
C ASP A 230 7.55 -7.94 21.89
N SER A 231 8.34 -8.40 20.91
CA SER A 231 9.66 -7.83 20.68
C SER A 231 9.49 -6.47 20.02
N GLU A 232 9.18 -5.47 20.86
CA GLU A 232 9.09 -4.04 20.57
C GLU A 232 9.88 -3.75 19.31
N VAL A 233 9.19 -3.56 18.17
CA VAL A 233 9.78 -3.41 16.84
C VAL A 233 10.91 -2.42 16.98
N LYS A 234 12.13 -2.96 17.08
CA LYS A 234 13.29 -2.16 17.41
C LYS A 234 13.66 -1.56 16.09
N ILE A 235 12.93 -0.53 15.68
CA ILE A 235 13.21 0.19 14.44
C ILE A 235 14.63 0.73 14.62
N ILE A 236 15.57 0.00 14.05
CA ILE A 236 16.99 0.32 13.95
C ILE A 236 16.99 1.58 13.08
N GLY A 237 16.91 2.75 13.70
CA GLY A 237 16.59 3.96 12.94
C GLY A 237 16.44 5.24 13.76
N LYS A 238 16.13 5.15 15.05
CA LYS A 238 16.40 6.28 15.95
C LYS A 238 17.90 6.36 16.23
N GLY A 239 18.62 6.89 15.24
CA GLY A 239 19.98 7.34 15.39
C GLY A 239 20.08 8.13 16.68
N LYS A 240 20.88 7.61 17.62
CA LYS A 240 21.41 8.40 18.72
C LYS A 240 22.08 9.61 18.09
N THR A 241 21.38 10.73 18.04
CA THR A 241 22.03 12.04 17.95
C THR A 241 22.93 12.09 19.17
N LYS A 242 24.20 11.81 18.91
CA LYS A 242 25.28 11.92 19.86
C LYS A 242 25.32 13.41 20.21
N ASP A 243 24.64 13.76 21.29
CA ASP A 243 24.81 15.04 21.97
C ASP A 243 26.30 15.18 22.21
N LYS A 244 26.89 15.99 21.36
CA LYS A 244 28.27 16.39 21.42
C LYS A 244 28.28 17.42 22.53
N ASP A 245 28.83 17.00 23.66
CA ASP A 245 29.29 17.81 24.78
C ASP A 245 29.58 19.25 24.30
N LYS A 246 28.68 20.16 24.66
CA LYS A 246 28.91 21.59 24.54
C LYS A 246 28.86 22.14 25.94
N ASP A 247 30.07 22.16 26.50
CA ASP A 247 30.57 23.05 27.54
C ASP A 247 29.52 23.93 28.22
N ASP A 248 29.26 23.58 29.48
CA ASP A 248 29.23 24.47 30.63
C ASP A 248 29.38 25.97 30.30
N ASN A 249 28.26 26.67 30.28
CA ASN A 249 28.24 28.05 30.74
C ASN A 249 27.03 28.24 31.63
N GLU A 250 27.24 27.98 32.92
CA GLU A 250 26.41 28.48 34.02
C GLU A 250 26.16 29.97 33.81
N THR A 251 24.90 30.34 33.66
CA THR A 251 24.45 31.68 34.04
C THR A 251 23.17 31.48 34.80
N GLU A 252 23.33 31.49 36.12
CA GLU A 252 22.26 31.73 37.09
C GLU A 252 21.49 32.98 36.64
N ASP A 253 20.19 32.84 36.43
CA ASP A 253 19.28 33.98 36.57
C ASP A 253 18.02 33.50 37.30
N GLU A 254 18.01 33.81 38.59
CA GLU A 254 16.85 33.79 39.45
C GLU A 254 15.95 34.96 39.08
N SER A 255 14.67 34.73 38.80
CA SER A 255 13.55 35.55 39.29
C SER A 255 12.24 35.03 38.70
N GLU A 256 11.32 34.62 39.57
CA GLU A 256 10.07 35.36 39.88
C GLU A 256 8.91 34.82 39.04
N ASP A 257 8.00 34.05 39.63
CA ASP A 257 6.91 34.48 40.52
C ASP A 257 5.67 34.89 39.70
N GLY A 258 4.54 34.27 40.02
CA GLY A 258 3.19 34.71 39.67
C GLY A 258 2.73 34.51 38.23
N GLU A 259 1.75 33.63 38.02
CA GLU A 259 0.34 34.04 37.99
C GLU A 259 -0.55 32.81 37.73
N GLU A 260 -1.38 32.52 38.73
CA GLU A 260 -2.56 31.65 38.63
C GLU A 260 -3.59 32.41 37.79
N ASP A 261 -3.93 31.90 36.61
CA ASP A 261 -5.07 32.40 35.82
C ASP A 261 -6.21 31.38 35.92
N ASP A 262 -6.96 31.53 37.01
CA ASP A 262 -8.34 31.07 37.14
C ASP A 262 -9.19 31.88 36.15
N SER A 263 -9.43 31.34 34.96
CA SER A 263 -10.51 31.83 34.10
C SER A 263 -11.58 30.75 33.97
N ASP A 264 -12.50 30.81 34.95
CA ASP A 264 -13.91 30.52 34.77
C ASP A 264 -14.37 30.99 33.38
N ASN A 265 -14.91 30.06 32.58
CA ASN A 265 -15.75 30.43 31.45
C ASN A 265 -16.91 29.44 31.36
N ASP A 266 -17.93 29.79 32.13
CA ASP A 266 -19.31 29.94 31.69
C ASP A 266 -19.93 28.79 30.87
N ASP A 267 -20.77 28.05 31.58
CA ASP A 267 -22.13 27.68 31.18
C ASP A 267 -22.57 28.29 29.83
N LEU A 268 -22.51 27.49 28.77
CA LEU A 268 -23.27 27.78 27.55
C LEU A 268 -24.55 26.95 27.56
N ASP A 269 -25.60 27.71 27.86
CA ASP A 269 -27.00 27.35 27.88
C ASP A 269 -27.44 26.50 26.67
N GLU A 270 -28.11 25.44 27.06
CA GLU A 270 -29.03 24.60 26.32
C GLU A 270 -30.23 25.44 25.81
N GLU A 271 -30.12 26.05 24.63
CA GLU A 271 -31.28 26.62 23.92
C GLU A 271 -31.53 25.89 22.60
N GLY A 272 -32.56 25.04 22.63
CA GLY A 272 -33.15 24.43 21.46
C GLY A 272 -33.69 25.50 20.50
N SER A 273 -33.41 25.30 19.22
CA SER A 273 -34.12 25.97 18.13
C SER A 273 -34.71 24.91 17.20
N ASP A 274 -36.01 24.69 17.41
CA ASP A 274 -36.97 24.23 16.41
C ASP A 274 -36.90 25.15 15.17
N ASP A 275 -36.12 24.79 14.15
CA ASP A 275 -36.23 25.43 12.83
C ASP A 275 -36.79 24.45 11.80
N LYS A 276 -38.13 24.44 11.76
CA LYS A 276 -38.90 24.11 10.56
C LYS A 276 -38.63 25.19 9.52
N ASP A 277 -37.69 24.96 8.60
CA ASP A 277 -37.64 25.74 7.37
C ASP A 277 -38.03 24.96 6.11
N LYS A 278 -39.13 25.42 5.53
CA LYS A 278 -39.77 24.94 4.31
C LYS A 278 -39.09 25.61 3.13
N ASN A 279 -37.98 25.08 2.63
CA ASN A 279 -37.45 25.59 1.37
C ASN A 279 -38.14 24.93 0.16
N LYS A 280 -39.28 25.52 -0.21
CA LYS A 280 -40.03 25.27 -1.45
C LYS A 280 -39.47 26.19 -2.55
N GLY A 281 -38.26 25.89 -3.03
CA GLY A 281 -37.56 26.66 -4.05
C GLY A 281 -37.74 26.11 -5.46
N LYS A 282 -38.79 26.57 -6.15
CA LYS A 282 -39.00 26.44 -7.60
C LYS A 282 -37.83 27.09 -8.36
N GLY A 283 -37.14 26.34 -9.21
CA GLY A 283 -36.12 26.87 -10.11
C GLY A 283 -35.96 26.01 -11.35
N SER A 284 -36.89 26.13 -12.31
CA SER A 284 -36.75 25.55 -13.64
C SER A 284 -35.70 26.35 -14.44
N GLY A 285 -34.46 25.88 -14.43
CA GLY A 285 -33.40 26.33 -15.34
C GLY A 285 -33.27 25.32 -16.47
N LYS A 286 -33.90 25.63 -17.59
CA LYS A 286 -33.89 24.85 -18.83
C LYS A 286 -32.64 25.23 -19.61
N GLU A 287 -31.57 24.44 -19.50
CA GLU A 287 -30.44 24.53 -20.43
C GLU A 287 -30.47 23.32 -21.35
N LYS A 288 -30.75 23.62 -22.63
CA LYS A 288 -30.72 22.67 -23.73
C LYS A 288 -29.26 22.53 -24.16
N GLY A 289 -28.67 21.38 -23.91
CA GLY A 289 -27.51 20.90 -24.64
C GLY A 289 -27.98 19.73 -25.49
N ASP A 290 -27.92 19.90 -26.80
CA ASP A 290 -28.32 18.92 -27.80
C ASP A 290 -27.51 17.61 -27.66
N PRO A 291 -28.16 16.43 -27.63
CA PRO A 291 -27.48 15.18 -27.93
C PRO A 291 -27.33 15.07 -29.46
N GLU A 292 -26.08 15.06 -29.94
CA GLU A 292 -25.80 14.56 -31.29
C GLU A 292 -26.07 13.05 -31.29
N GLU A 293 -27.07 12.71 -32.10
CA GLU A 293 -27.47 11.38 -32.50
C GLU A 293 -26.39 10.83 -33.45
N ASP A 294 -25.67 9.80 -33.03
CA ASP A 294 -25.04 8.87 -33.96
C ASP A 294 -25.80 7.55 -33.88
N ASP A 295 -26.81 7.46 -34.76
CA ASP A 295 -27.47 6.24 -35.18
C ASP A 295 -26.48 5.36 -35.94
N GLU A 296 -26.13 4.18 -35.42
CA GLU A 296 -25.73 3.04 -36.24
C GLU A 296 -26.47 1.79 -35.78
N ASP A 297 -27.67 1.66 -36.35
CA ASP A 297 -28.23 0.47 -37.01
C ASP A 297 -27.74 -0.93 -36.61
N SER A 298 -28.74 -1.73 -36.24
CA SER A 298 -29.00 -3.11 -36.68
C SER A 298 -27.97 -4.21 -36.37
N ASP A 299 -28.38 -5.19 -35.56
CA ASP A 299 -28.84 -6.43 -36.17
C ASP A 299 -29.80 -7.21 -35.26
N GLU A 300 -30.95 -7.51 -35.85
CA GLU A 300 -31.99 -8.41 -35.35
C GLU A 300 -31.51 -9.86 -35.47
N SER A 301 -31.74 -10.68 -34.45
CA SER A 301 -32.05 -12.12 -34.56
C SER A 301 -32.09 -12.72 -33.16
N ASP A 302 -32.93 -13.67 -32.84
CA ASP A 302 -34.20 -14.13 -33.40
C ASP A 302 -34.77 -14.96 -32.24
N ASP A 303 -36.09 -14.91 -32.10
CA ASP A 303 -36.91 -15.79 -31.28
C ASP A 303 -36.44 -17.25 -31.32
N GLU A 304 -36.33 -17.93 -30.17
CA GLU A 304 -36.87 -19.29 -30.01
C GLU A 304 -37.33 -19.48 -28.55
N ASP A 305 -38.63 -19.29 -28.36
CA ASP A 305 -39.42 -19.89 -27.29
C ASP A 305 -39.35 -21.42 -27.41
N GLU A 306 -38.83 -22.11 -26.39
CA GLU A 306 -39.16 -23.53 -26.17
C GLU A 306 -39.79 -23.71 -24.78
N ASP A 307 -41.11 -23.70 -24.86
CA ASP A 307 -42.12 -24.08 -23.90
C ASP A 307 -42.31 -25.60 -24.01
N GLU A 308 -41.84 -26.42 -23.06
CA GLU A 308 -42.26 -27.83 -22.96
C GLU A 308 -42.44 -28.28 -21.49
N SER A 309 -43.71 -28.24 -21.09
CA SER A 309 -44.48 -29.30 -20.42
C SER A 309 -44.08 -29.80 -19.03
N GLU A 310 -44.98 -29.47 -18.10
CA GLU A 310 -45.50 -30.35 -17.05
C GLU A 310 -45.64 -31.81 -17.52
N ASP A 311 -45.21 -32.78 -16.70
CA ASP A 311 -45.94 -34.05 -16.57
C ASP A 311 -45.71 -34.67 -15.18
N ASP A 312 -46.84 -34.95 -14.53
CA ASP A 312 -47.05 -35.71 -13.30
C ASP A 312 -46.36 -37.08 -13.32
N GLU A 313 -45.92 -37.58 -12.16
CA GLU A 313 -46.27 -38.95 -11.70
C GLU A 313 -46.24 -39.01 -10.16
N GLU A 314 -47.44 -39.05 -9.56
CA GLU A 314 -47.70 -39.84 -8.37
C GLU A 314 -47.54 -41.33 -8.74
N ASP A 315 -46.82 -42.15 -7.96
CA ASP A 315 -47.42 -43.37 -7.37
C ASP A 315 -46.52 -44.13 -6.36
N ASP A 316 -47.24 -44.76 -5.44
CA ASP A 316 -46.95 -45.70 -4.35
C ASP A 316 -45.64 -46.52 -4.29
N SER A 317 -45.04 -46.58 -3.09
CA SER A 317 -44.71 -47.84 -2.35
C SER A 317 -44.31 -47.60 -0.89
#